data_AF-A0A2H3EL53-F1
#
_entry.id   AF-A0A2H3EL53-F1
#
_cell.length_a   1.000
_cell.length_b   1.000
_cell.length_c   1.000
_cell.angle_alpha   90.00
_cell.angle_beta   90.00
_cell.angle_gamma   90.00
#
_symmetry.space_group_name_H-M   'P 1'
#
loop_
_entity.id
_entity.type
_entity.pdbx_description
1 polymer ?
#
loop_
_entity_poly.entity_id
_entity_poly.type
_entity_poly.pdbx_seq_one_letter_code
_entity_poly.pdbx_strand_id
1 'polypeptide(L)'
;TKADIAFLQSKIAGHPTASNITDPSFRNVSIITGLNIHKDEYNRIGAIQFAEKTGQDLVSFYSDDRMSSSMDDARCLACGRGNRSTIQSVTGCLHDMLWSASPSANNKQIPPISTLCKGMPIMIRSNSAMELCITKGQEGTVYAWIEGVGPFRKPMLEVLFVSLMSPPSEVRLPGLPPNIVPIVKTASTVVCSLPDDTTIKISRTQV
;
A
#
# COMPACT_ATOMS: atom_id res chain seq x y z
N THR A 1 -33.76 1.16 14.08
CA THR A 1 -35.02 1.93 14.30
C THR A 1 -35.20 2.95 13.19
N LYS A 2 -36.38 3.60 13.07
CA LYS A 2 -36.60 4.68 12.07
C LYS A 2 -35.61 5.84 12.24
N ALA A 3 -35.20 6.13 13.47
CA ALA A 3 -34.20 7.15 13.77
C ALA A 3 -32.83 6.80 13.17
N ASP A 4 -32.39 5.54 13.30
CA ASP A 4 -31.12 5.09 12.72
C ASP A 4 -31.13 5.17 11.20
N ILE A 5 -32.25 4.84 10.56
CA ILE A 5 -32.41 4.93 9.10
C ILE A 5 -32.34 6.40 8.65
N ALA A 6 -33.04 7.30 9.34
CA ALA A 6 -32.99 8.74 9.03
C ALA A 6 -31.58 9.31 9.23
N PHE A 7 -30.88 8.89 10.28
CA PHE A 7 -29.49 9.25 10.51
C PHE A 7 -28.59 8.77 9.35
N LEU A 8 -28.67 7.50 8.94
CA LEU A 8 -27.89 6.98 7.82
C LEU A 8 -28.21 7.70 6.50
N GLN A 9 -29.48 8.00 6.24
CA GLN A 9 -29.90 8.77 5.07
C GLN A 9 -29.34 10.19 5.08
N SER A 10 -29.22 10.84 6.25
CA SER A 10 -28.58 12.16 6.37
C SER A 10 -27.08 12.17 6.01
N LYS A 11 -26.43 10.99 6.00
CA LYS A 11 -25.02 10.83 5.64
C LYS A 11 -24.80 10.52 4.16
N ILE A 12 -25.86 10.35 3.37
CA ILE A 12 -25.77 10.17 1.93
C ILE A 12 -25.41 11.52 1.29
N ALA A 13 -24.27 11.58 0.59
CA ALA A 13 -23.83 12.78 -0.11
C ALA A 13 -24.82 13.19 -1.21
N GLY A 14 -24.92 14.50 -1.48
CA GLY A 14 -25.79 15.07 -2.53
C GLY A 14 -27.09 15.70 -2.03
N HIS A 15 -27.42 15.57 -0.74
CA HIS A 15 -28.50 16.35 -0.12
C HIS A 15 -27.96 17.73 0.34
N PRO A 16 -28.74 18.82 0.31
CA PRO A 16 -28.28 20.15 0.77
C PRO A 16 -27.79 20.21 2.22
N THR A 17 -28.23 19.26 3.05
CA THR A 17 -27.86 19.13 4.47
C THR A 17 -26.78 18.07 4.72
N ALA A 18 -26.35 17.34 3.67
CA ALA A 18 -25.34 16.30 3.79
C ALA A 18 -23.94 16.92 3.84
N SER A 19 -23.06 16.28 4.60
CA SER A 19 -21.66 16.70 4.69
C SER A 19 -20.96 16.52 3.34
N ASN A 20 -20.09 17.46 2.98
CA ASN A 20 -19.34 17.39 1.73
C ASN A 20 -18.03 16.65 1.98
N ILE A 21 -17.64 15.76 1.06
CA ILE A 21 -16.35 15.06 1.15
C ILE A 21 -15.15 16.03 1.08
N THR A 22 -15.35 17.24 0.56
CA THR A 22 -14.33 18.30 0.55
C THR A 22 -14.20 19.03 1.90
N ASP A 23 -15.09 18.76 2.85
CA ASP A 23 -15.03 19.39 4.18
C ASP A 23 -13.72 19.02 4.89
N PRO A 24 -13.13 19.95 5.67
CA PRO A 24 -11.89 19.69 6.40
C PRO A 24 -11.94 18.47 7.33
N SER A 25 -13.13 18.08 7.79
CA SER A 25 -13.36 16.91 8.65
C SER A 25 -13.08 15.57 7.97
N PHE A 26 -13.15 15.51 6.63
CA PHE A 26 -12.85 14.29 5.85
C PHE A 26 -11.46 14.33 5.21
N ARG A 27 -10.62 15.28 5.60
CA ARG A 27 -9.22 15.27 5.17
C ARG A 27 -8.46 14.22 5.95
N ASN A 28 -7.60 13.46 5.26
CA ASN A 28 -6.68 12.50 5.88
C ASN A 28 -7.38 11.35 6.63
N VAL A 29 -8.66 11.08 6.31
CA VAL A 29 -9.41 9.95 6.87
C VAL A 29 -9.41 8.78 5.89
N SER A 30 -9.51 7.57 6.43
CA SER A 30 -9.69 6.36 5.63
C SER A 30 -11.02 6.38 4.90
N ILE A 31 -10.97 6.15 3.58
CA ILE A 31 -12.16 6.08 2.72
C ILE A 31 -12.32 4.68 2.13
N ILE A 32 -13.57 4.24 1.98
CA ILE A 32 -13.90 3.01 1.27
C ILE A 32 -14.39 3.39 -0.13
N THR A 33 -13.78 2.83 -1.16
CA THR A 33 -14.14 3.08 -2.55
C THR A 33 -14.73 1.81 -3.19
N GLY A 34 -15.53 2.00 -4.24
CA GLY A 34 -16.10 0.87 -5.00
C GLY A 34 -15.06 0.11 -5.83
N LEU A 35 -13.97 0.76 -6.27
CA LEU A 35 -12.89 0.16 -7.06
C LEU A 35 -11.53 0.52 -6.47
N ASN A 36 -10.56 -0.39 -6.61
CA ASN A 36 -9.19 -0.21 -6.11
C ASN A 36 -8.45 0.90 -6.85
N ILE A 37 -8.72 1.09 -8.15
CA ILE A 37 -8.13 2.18 -8.94
C ILE A 37 -8.50 3.56 -8.35
N HIS A 38 -9.74 3.71 -7.87
CA HIS A 38 -10.18 4.94 -7.21
C HIS A 38 -9.46 5.11 -5.87
N LYS A 39 -9.31 4.04 -5.08
CA LYS A 39 -8.56 4.07 -3.82
C LYS A 39 -7.12 4.53 -4.06
N ASP A 40 -6.47 3.98 -5.08
CA ASP A 40 -5.08 4.30 -5.42
C ASP A 40 -4.95 5.77 -5.83
N GLU A 41 -5.90 6.29 -6.61
CA GLU A 41 -5.91 7.70 -7.02
C GLU A 41 -6.18 8.66 -5.86
N TYR A 42 -7.13 8.33 -4.97
CA TYR A 42 -7.36 9.12 -3.75
C TYR A 42 -6.14 9.13 -2.85
N ASN A 43 -5.45 7.99 -2.68
CA ASN A 43 -4.22 7.93 -1.90
C ASN A 43 -3.11 8.79 -2.53
N ARG A 44 -2.99 8.79 -3.87
CA ARG A 44 -2.02 9.62 -4.59
C ARG A 44 -2.28 11.11 -4.36
N ILE A 45 -3.52 11.56 -4.57
CA ILE A 45 -3.92 12.96 -4.37
C ILE A 45 -3.77 13.37 -2.89
N GLY A 46 -4.20 12.50 -1.97
CA GLY A 46 -4.11 12.73 -0.53
C GLY A 46 -2.66 12.87 -0.04
N ALA A 47 -1.74 12.04 -0.55
CA ALA A 47 -0.32 12.15 -0.21
C ALA A 47 0.28 13.49 -0.66
N ILE A 48 -0.02 13.91 -1.89
CA ILE A 48 0.45 15.22 -2.44
C ILE A 48 -0.09 16.36 -1.59
N GLN A 49 -1.41 16.37 -1.33
CA GLN A 49 -2.04 17.41 -0.52
C GLN A 49 -1.48 17.48 0.91
N PHE A 50 -1.21 16.31 1.52
CA PHE A 50 -0.63 16.24 2.86
C PHE A 50 0.77 16.86 2.90
N ALA A 51 1.61 16.51 1.93
CA ALA A 51 2.97 17.02 1.79
C ALA A 51 2.98 18.55 1.60
N GLU A 52 2.17 19.07 0.67
CA GLU A 52 2.01 20.51 0.44
C GLU A 52 1.56 21.26 1.70
N LYS A 53 0.55 20.74 2.41
CA LYS A 53 0.01 21.38 3.61
C LYS A 53 1.02 21.40 4.77
N THR A 54 1.86 20.37 4.87
CA THR A 54 2.88 20.27 5.92
C THR A 54 4.21 20.90 5.52
N GLY A 55 4.35 21.37 4.27
CA GLY A 55 5.59 21.92 3.74
C GLY A 55 6.72 20.89 3.67
N GLN A 56 6.38 19.62 3.47
CA GLN A 56 7.33 18.51 3.38
C GLN A 56 7.38 17.95 1.96
N ASP A 57 8.51 17.33 1.61
CA ASP A 57 8.65 16.61 0.35
C ASP A 57 8.22 15.14 0.50
N LEU A 58 7.65 14.61 -0.58
CA LEU A 58 7.32 13.19 -0.70
C LEU A 58 8.56 12.41 -1.12
N VAL A 59 8.85 11.32 -0.41
CA VAL A 59 9.95 10.40 -0.72
C VAL A 59 9.39 9.13 -1.33
N SER A 60 9.89 8.74 -2.49
CA SER A 60 9.47 7.53 -3.22
C SER A 60 10.46 6.40 -3.04
N PHE A 61 9.97 5.24 -2.62
CA PHE A 61 10.74 4.01 -2.44
C PHE A 61 10.29 2.95 -3.46
N TYR A 62 11.26 2.28 -4.06
CA TYR A 62 11.05 1.32 -5.13
C TYR A 62 11.09 -0.12 -4.60
N SER A 63 10.28 -1.00 -5.20
CA SER A 63 10.24 -2.42 -4.87
C SER A 63 11.47 -3.19 -5.40
N ASP A 64 11.90 -4.23 -4.67
CA ASP A 64 12.84 -5.24 -5.16
C ASP A 64 12.06 -6.43 -5.73
N ASP A 65 11.92 -6.44 -7.06
CA ASP A 65 11.20 -7.45 -7.82
C ASP A 65 12.16 -8.50 -8.38
N ARG A 66 11.86 -9.79 -8.13
CA ARG A 66 12.63 -10.94 -8.63
C ARG A 66 11.71 -11.94 -9.32
N MET A 67 12.22 -12.70 -10.29
CA MET A 67 11.42 -13.77 -10.89
C MET A 67 11.12 -14.88 -9.89
N SER A 68 9.86 -15.32 -9.86
CA SER A 68 9.40 -16.39 -8.97
C SER A 68 9.68 -17.76 -9.60
N SER A 69 10.74 -18.45 -9.19
CA SER A 69 11.08 -19.82 -9.62
C SER A 69 10.24 -20.91 -8.91
N SER A 70 8.94 -20.72 -8.77
CA SER A 70 8.11 -21.70 -8.04
C SER A 70 7.80 -22.93 -8.91
N MET A 71 8.10 -24.12 -8.41
CA MET A 71 7.77 -25.43 -9.01
C MET A 71 6.27 -25.75 -9.13
N ASP A 72 5.39 -24.80 -8.82
CA ASP A 72 3.93 -24.92 -8.95
C ASP A 72 3.43 -24.79 -10.41
N ASP A 73 4.32 -24.55 -11.38
CA ASP A 73 3.95 -24.49 -12.79
C ASP A 73 3.30 -25.80 -13.30
N ALA A 74 3.48 -26.92 -12.61
CA ALA A 74 2.83 -28.18 -12.97
C ALA A 74 1.32 -28.25 -12.59
N ARG A 75 0.85 -27.47 -11.60
CA ARG A 75 -0.55 -27.55 -11.12
C ARG A 75 -1.48 -26.50 -11.74
N CYS A 76 -0.93 -25.46 -12.37
CA CYS A 76 -1.71 -24.41 -13.03
C CYS A 76 -1.94 -24.63 -14.54
N LEU A 77 -1.60 -25.81 -15.08
CA LEU A 77 -1.77 -26.15 -16.51
C LEU A 77 -3.24 -26.25 -16.96
N ALA A 78 -4.22 -26.16 -16.05
CA ALA A 78 -5.63 -26.40 -16.38
C ALA A 78 -6.50 -25.14 -16.57
N CYS A 79 -6.03 -23.93 -16.27
CA CYS A 79 -6.89 -22.73 -16.33
C CYS A 79 -6.14 -21.48 -16.81
N GLY A 80 -6.23 -21.17 -18.11
CA GLY A 80 -5.91 -19.83 -18.64
C GLY A 80 -5.17 -19.85 -19.98
N ARG A 81 -5.88 -19.49 -21.07
CA ARG A 81 -5.33 -19.26 -22.41
C ARG A 81 -4.61 -17.89 -22.45
N GLY A 82 -3.43 -17.80 -21.84
CA GLY A 82 -2.53 -16.65 -22.00
C GLY A 82 -1.13 -17.13 -22.35
N ASN A 83 -0.48 -16.52 -23.34
CA ASN A 83 0.91 -16.80 -23.68
C ASN A 83 1.80 -16.38 -22.50
N ARG A 84 2.29 -17.35 -21.74
CA ARG A 84 3.29 -17.12 -20.69
C ARG A 84 4.65 -16.94 -21.35
N SER A 85 5.27 -15.78 -21.17
CA SER A 85 6.63 -15.52 -21.62
C SER A 85 7.65 -16.11 -20.65
N THR A 86 8.61 -16.88 -21.16
CA THR A 86 9.73 -17.47 -20.38
C THR A 86 10.78 -16.40 -20.08
N ILE A 87 10.42 -15.38 -19.30
CA ILE A 87 11.38 -14.35 -18.89
C ILE A 87 12.18 -14.90 -17.70
N GLN A 88 13.47 -15.18 -17.91
CA GLN A 88 14.35 -15.81 -16.92
C GLN A 88 14.96 -14.82 -15.92
N SER A 89 15.00 -13.52 -16.24
CA SER A 89 15.54 -12.48 -15.36
C SER A 89 14.79 -11.17 -15.55
N VAL A 90 14.64 -10.40 -14.47
CA VAL A 90 14.03 -9.07 -14.53
C VAL A 90 15.06 -8.09 -15.10
N THR A 91 14.89 -7.71 -16.36
CA THR A 91 15.76 -6.71 -17.02
C THR A 91 15.42 -5.30 -16.53
N GLY A 92 16.33 -4.33 -16.75
CA GLY A 92 16.06 -2.93 -16.38
C GLY A 92 14.78 -2.37 -17.02
N CYS A 93 14.57 -2.66 -18.31
CA CYS A 93 13.33 -2.30 -19.01
C CYS A 93 12.08 -2.92 -18.36
N LEU A 94 12.17 -4.17 -17.89
CA LEU A 94 11.06 -4.80 -17.19
C LEU A 94 10.80 -4.17 -15.81
N HIS A 95 11.85 -3.76 -15.09
CA HIS A 95 11.69 -3.00 -13.84
C HIS A 95 11.01 -1.66 -14.07
N ASP A 96 11.38 -0.91 -15.11
CA ASP A 96 10.73 0.37 -15.43
C ASP A 96 9.25 0.19 -15.76
N MET A 97 8.89 -0.88 -16.49
CA MET A 97 7.50 -1.23 -16.74
C MET A 97 6.75 -1.62 -15.45
N LEU A 98 7.37 -2.46 -14.60
CA LEU A 98 6.79 -2.89 -13.33
C LEU A 98 6.61 -1.73 -12.33
N TRP A 99 7.54 -0.78 -12.31
CA TRP A 99 7.49 0.42 -11.49
C TRP A 99 6.49 1.46 -12.00
N SER A 100 6.25 1.50 -13.30
CA SER A 100 5.22 2.34 -13.92
C SER A 100 3.81 1.76 -13.80
N ALA A 101 3.67 0.49 -13.39
CA ALA A 101 2.39 -0.17 -13.27
C ALA A 101 1.57 0.35 -12.07
N SER A 102 0.25 0.44 -12.24
CA SER A 102 -0.66 0.77 -11.14
C SER A 102 -0.62 -0.31 -10.04
N PRO A 103 -0.78 0.04 -8.75
CA PRO A 103 -0.93 -0.97 -7.69
C PRO A 103 -2.08 -1.94 -7.97
N SER A 104 -3.16 -1.47 -8.60
CA SER A 104 -4.29 -2.29 -9.04
C SER A 104 -3.97 -3.28 -10.18
N ALA A 105 -2.82 -3.17 -10.83
CA ALA A 105 -2.40 -4.07 -11.93
C ALA A 105 -1.82 -5.42 -11.45
N ASN A 106 -1.83 -5.69 -10.15
CA ASN A 106 -1.46 -6.98 -9.60
C ASN A 106 -2.51 -7.54 -8.63
N ASN A 107 -2.53 -8.87 -8.52
CA ASN A 107 -3.54 -9.60 -7.76
C ASN A 107 -3.55 -9.34 -6.25
N LYS A 108 -2.47 -8.79 -5.67
CA LYS A 108 -2.36 -8.49 -4.24
C LYS A 108 -2.43 -6.99 -3.91
N GLN A 109 -2.54 -6.13 -4.92
CA GLN A 109 -2.55 -4.67 -4.78
C GLN A 109 -1.32 -4.11 -4.05
N ILE A 110 -0.17 -4.77 -4.23
CA ILE A 110 1.09 -4.32 -3.63
C ILE A 110 1.69 -3.27 -4.58
N PRO A 111 1.82 -2.01 -4.17
CA PRO A 111 2.35 -0.97 -5.04
C PRO A 111 3.81 -1.29 -5.42
N PRO A 112 4.25 -0.95 -6.63
CA PRO A 112 5.64 -1.10 -7.01
C PRO A 112 6.51 0.07 -6.52
N ILE A 113 5.89 1.24 -6.29
CA ILE A 113 6.51 2.42 -5.68
C ILE A 113 5.62 2.86 -4.52
N SER A 114 6.21 3.00 -3.33
CA SER A 114 5.56 3.55 -2.16
C SER A 114 6.09 4.95 -1.89
N THR A 115 5.21 5.94 -1.89
CA THR A 115 5.56 7.34 -1.64
C THR A 115 5.07 7.76 -0.25
N LEU A 116 5.97 8.29 0.59
CA LEU A 116 5.73 8.58 2.01
C LEU A 116 6.32 9.93 2.43
N CYS A 117 5.77 10.52 3.50
CA CYS A 117 6.38 11.61 4.26
C CYS A 117 6.05 11.45 5.75
N LYS A 118 6.78 12.15 6.63
CA LYS A 118 6.59 12.03 8.09
C LYS A 118 5.24 12.62 8.52
N GLY A 119 4.59 11.95 9.46
CA GLY A 119 3.27 12.29 9.98
C GLY A 119 2.10 11.86 9.09
N MET A 120 2.37 11.34 7.88
CA MET A 120 1.32 10.94 6.95
C MET A 120 0.49 9.78 7.54
N PRO A 121 -0.85 9.84 7.50
CA PRO A 121 -1.71 8.74 7.93
C PRO A 121 -1.55 7.55 6.98
N ILE A 122 -1.48 6.36 7.55
CA ILE A 122 -1.37 5.10 6.81
C ILE A 122 -2.21 4.02 7.49
N MET A 123 -2.49 2.97 6.73
CA MET A 123 -3.15 1.76 7.22
C MET A 123 -2.28 0.55 6.92
N ILE A 124 -2.00 -0.25 7.95
CA ILE A 124 -1.20 -1.47 7.84
C ILE A 124 -1.99 -2.51 7.04
N ARG A 125 -1.35 -3.14 6.05
CA ARG A 125 -1.99 -4.10 5.13
C ARG A 125 -1.64 -5.55 5.39
N SER A 126 -0.67 -5.81 6.27
CA SER A 126 -0.16 -7.11 6.65
C SER A 126 -0.46 -7.39 8.12
N ASN A 127 -0.56 -8.67 8.47
CA ASN A 127 -0.48 -9.12 9.86
C ASN A 127 0.95 -9.56 10.11
N SER A 128 1.72 -8.78 10.86
CA SER A 128 3.11 -9.11 11.17
C SER A 128 3.26 -9.63 12.61
N ALA A 129 2.61 -8.97 13.57
CA ALA A 129 2.70 -9.29 14.99
C ALA A 129 1.41 -8.85 15.71
N MET A 130 0.54 -9.80 16.05
CA MET A 130 -0.76 -9.50 16.65
C MET A 130 -0.60 -8.97 18.09
N GLU A 131 0.37 -9.52 18.81
CA GLU A 131 0.75 -9.15 20.18
C GLU A 131 1.31 -7.73 20.27
N LEU A 132 1.83 -7.20 19.16
CA LEU A 132 2.32 -5.82 19.04
C LEU A 132 1.32 -4.90 18.33
N CYS A 133 0.07 -5.33 18.16
CA CYS A 133 -0.97 -4.59 17.43
C CYS A 133 -0.58 -4.25 15.97
N ILE A 134 0.35 -4.99 15.36
CA ILE A 134 0.75 -4.83 13.95
C ILE A 134 -0.15 -5.73 13.10
N THR A 135 -1.39 -5.29 12.94
CA THR A 135 -2.45 -6.03 12.25
C THR A 135 -2.97 -5.30 11.03
N LYS A 136 -3.52 -6.06 10.09
CA LYS A 136 -4.15 -5.55 8.90
C LYS A 136 -5.38 -4.72 9.29
N GLY A 137 -5.39 -3.47 8.81
CA GLY A 137 -6.42 -2.48 9.13
C GLY A 137 -6.05 -1.56 10.29
N GLN A 138 -4.97 -1.84 11.02
CA GLN A 138 -4.48 -0.92 12.05
C GLN A 138 -4.05 0.40 11.40
N GLU A 139 -4.60 1.50 11.89
CA GLU A 139 -4.24 2.85 11.46
C GLU A 139 -3.05 3.38 12.27
N GLY A 140 -2.29 4.27 11.64
CA GLY A 140 -1.16 4.93 12.27
C GLY A 140 -0.63 6.08 11.43
N THR A 141 0.43 6.71 11.92
CA THR A 141 1.13 7.76 11.19
C THR A 141 2.58 7.38 10.98
N VAL A 142 3.16 7.80 9.85
CA VAL A 142 4.58 7.59 9.55
C VAL A 142 5.43 8.36 10.56
N TYR A 143 6.24 7.65 11.35
CA TYR A 143 7.14 8.27 12.32
C TYR A 143 8.53 8.52 11.72
N ALA A 144 9.14 7.46 11.19
CA ALA A 144 10.48 7.47 10.59
C ALA A 144 10.64 6.27 9.66
N TRP A 145 11.77 6.19 8.96
CA TRP A 145 12.12 5.02 8.16
C TRP A 145 13.63 4.82 8.09
N ILE A 146 14.02 3.61 7.73
CA ILE A 146 15.37 3.27 7.29
C ILE A 146 15.28 2.96 5.79
N GLU A 147 16.10 3.67 5.03
CA GLU A 147 16.27 3.44 3.59
C GLU A 147 17.45 2.50 3.33
N GLY A 148 17.32 1.71 2.26
CA GLY A 148 18.36 0.88 1.69
C GLY A 148 18.53 1.18 0.21
N VAL A 149 19.50 0.51 -0.40
CA VAL A 149 19.76 0.60 -1.85
C VAL A 149 19.19 -0.63 -2.53
N GLY A 150 18.13 -0.45 -3.30
CA GLY A 150 17.48 -1.50 -4.08
C GLY A 150 18.12 -1.72 -5.46
N PRO A 151 17.45 -2.51 -6.32
CA PRO A 151 17.87 -2.71 -7.71
C PRO A 151 18.11 -1.38 -8.45
N PHE A 152 19.09 -1.35 -9.35
CA PHE A 152 19.44 -0.17 -10.16
C PHE A 152 19.77 1.09 -9.33
N ARG A 153 20.28 0.90 -8.10
CA ARG A 153 20.63 1.98 -7.16
C ARG A 153 19.45 2.90 -6.81
N LYS A 154 18.23 2.38 -6.89
CA LYS A 154 17.03 3.11 -6.48
C LYS A 154 16.83 3.00 -4.96
N PRO A 155 16.32 4.05 -4.29
CA PRO A 155 16.03 3.99 -2.86
C PRO A 155 14.94 2.95 -2.58
N MET A 156 15.15 2.12 -1.57
CA MET A 156 14.22 1.08 -1.14
C MET A 156 13.90 1.27 0.34
N LEU A 157 12.66 0.95 0.74
CA LEU A 157 12.25 1.00 2.14
C LEU A 157 12.63 -0.32 2.84
N GLU A 158 13.52 -0.25 3.82
CA GLU A 158 13.94 -1.42 4.61
C GLU A 158 13.02 -1.62 5.82
N VAL A 159 12.82 -0.55 6.58
CA VAL A 159 12.00 -0.52 7.79
C VAL A 159 11.21 0.78 7.83
N LEU A 160 9.90 0.67 8.04
CA LEU A 160 9.02 1.80 8.31
C LEU A 160 8.65 1.80 9.80
N PHE A 161 8.90 2.90 10.50
CA PHE A 161 8.42 3.09 11.85
C PHE A 161 7.08 3.80 11.82
N VAL A 162 6.09 3.18 12.45
CA VAL A 162 4.69 3.65 12.45
C VAL A 162 4.28 3.92 13.89
N SER A 163 3.73 5.11 14.13
CA SER A 163 3.04 5.43 15.37
C SER A 163 1.60 4.93 15.29
N LEU A 164 1.25 3.91 16.05
CA LEU A 164 -0.08 3.32 16.04
C LEU A 164 -1.12 4.29 16.60
N MET A 165 -2.25 4.42 15.92
CA MET A 165 -3.38 5.23 16.36
C MET A 165 -4.35 4.37 17.17
N SER A 166 -4.57 4.75 18.44
CA SER A 166 -5.51 4.08 19.36
C SER A 166 -5.41 2.55 19.37
N PRO A 167 -4.22 1.96 19.59
CA PRO A 167 -4.08 0.51 19.61
C PRO A 167 -4.88 -0.10 20.80
N PRO A 168 -5.35 -1.35 20.69
CA PRO A 168 -6.09 -2.02 21.77
C PRO A 168 -5.33 -2.13 23.10
N SER A 169 -4.01 -2.08 23.05
CA SER A 169 -3.13 -2.08 24.22
C SER A 169 -1.89 -1.25 23.91
N GLU A 170 -1.30 -0.65 24.95
CA GLU A 170 -0.07 0.13 24.79
C GLU A 170 1.09 -0.79 24.39
N VAL A 171 1.74 -0.47 23.27
CA VAL A 171 2.88 -1.23 22.75
C VAL A 171 4.17 -0.55 23.18
N ARG A 172 5.06 -1.27 23.84
CA ARG A 172 6.39 -0.77 24.24
C ARG A 172 7.48 -1.69 23.74
N LEU A 173 8.27 -1.19 22.81
CA LEU A 173 9.44 -1.90 22.28
C LEU A 173 10.71 -1.25 22.84
N PRO A 174 11.69 -2.03 23.32
CA PRO A 174 12.95 -1.49 23.82
C PRO A 174 13.62 -0.59 22.78
N GLY A 175 14.02 0.62 23.19
CA GLY A 175 14.68 1.60 22.31
C GLY A 175 13.74 2.42 21.42
N LEU A 176 12.43 2.16 21.46
CA LEU A 176 11.42 2.95 20.74
C LEU A 176 10.47 3.66 21.71
N PRO A 177 9.93 4.83 21.33
CA PRO A 177 8.84 5.47 22.06
C PRO A 177 7.58 4.59 22.10
N PRO A 178 6.66 4.84 23.05
CA PRO A 178 5.39 4.12 23.14
C PRO A 178 4.59 4.15 21.84
N ASN A 179 3.97 3.02 21.50
CA ASN A 179 3.15 2.79 20.31
C ASN A 179 3.87 2.98 18.97
N ILE A 180 5.20 3.03 18.96
CA ILE A 180 5.98 3.05 17.73
C ILE A 180 6.45 1.63 17.42
N VAL A 181 6.07 1.14 16.24
CA VAL A 181 6.37 -0.22 15.78
C VAL A 181 7.13 -0.22 14.46
N PRO A 182 8.12 -1.12 14.29
CA PRO A 182 8.79 -1.30 13.01
C PRO A 182 7.99 -2.25 12.11
N ILE A 183 7.80 -1.84 10.86
CA ILE A 183 7.28 -2.69 9.78
C ILE A 183 8.44 -2.94 8.82
N VAL A 184 8.86 -4.21 8.74
CA VAL A 184 9.98 -4.64 7.89
C VAL A 184 9.47 -5.05 6.52
N LYS A 185 10.32 -4.89 5.50
CA LYS A 185 9.99 -5.35 4.15
C LYS A 185 9.70 -6.84 4.13
N THR A 186 8.70 -7.24 3.35
CA THR A 186 8.31 -8.65 3.17
C THR A 186 8.27 -9.00 1.69
N ALA A 187 8.70 -10.21 1.36
CA ALA A 187 8.61 -10.74 0.01
C ALA A 187 7.23 -11.37 -0.19
N SER A 188 6.54 -10.97 -1.26
CA SER A 188 5.24 -11.50 -1.65
C SER A 188 5.24 -11.87 -3.12
N THR A 189 4.85 -13.11 -3.42
CA THR A 189 4.60 -13.52 -4.81
C THR A 189 3.35 -12.83 -5.35
N VAL A 190 3.50 -12.08 -6.44
CA VAL A 190 2.42 -11.37 -7.14
C VAL A 190 2.37 -11.79 -8.60
N VAL A 191 1.17 -11.74 -9.17
CA VAL A 191 0.97 -11.87 -10.61
C VAL A 191 0.64 -10.48 -11.15
N CYS A 192 1.50 -9.98 -12.02
CA CYS A 192 1.39 -8.66 -12.63
C CYS A 192 0.94 -8.80 -14.08
N SER A 193 0.01 -7.94 -14.50
CA SER A 193 -0.34 -7.77 -15.91
C SER A 193 0.56 -6.71 -16.55
N LEU A 194 1.13 -7.02 -17.70
CA LEU A 194 1.94 -6.11 -18.51
C LEU A 194 1.06 -5.36 -19.53
N PRO A 195 1.56 -4.26 -20.14
CA PRO A 195 0.79 -3.48 -21.12
C PRO A 195 0.39 -4.24 -22.40
N ASP A 196 1.06 -5.36 -22.68
CA ASP A 196 0.78 -6.26 -23.80
C ASP A 196 -0.19 -7.40 -23.42
N ASP A 197 -0.91 -7.26 -22.30
CA ASP A 197 -1.80 -8.26 -21.69
C ASP A 197 -1.12 -9.57 -21.27
N THR A 198 0.21 -9.66 -21.35
CA THR A 198 0.93 -10.81 -20.80
C THR A 198 0.94 -10.72 -19.27
N THR A 199 1.02 -11.89 -18.62
CA THR A 199 1.08 -11.96 -17.15
C THR A 199 2.39 -12.58 -16.72
N ILE A 200 3.01 -11.98 -15.71
CA ILE A 200 4.27 -12.45 -15.14
C ILE A 200 4.14 -12.67 -13.64
N LYS A 201 4.80 -13.72 -13.14
CA LYS A 201 4.82 -14.07 -11.73
C LYS A 201 6.16 -13.67 -11.14
N ILE A 202 6.13 -12.70 -10.23
CA ILE A 202 7.32 -12.17 -9.57
C ILE A 202 7.20 -12.27 -8.06
N SER A 203 8.33 -12.31 -7.37
CA SER A 203 8.45 -12.07 -5.94
C SER A 203 8.77 -10.59 -5.75
N ARG A 204 7.81 -9.83 -5.21
CA ARG A 204 7.96 -8.40 -4.90
C ARG A 204 8.29 -8.24 -3.43
N THR A 205 9.39 -7.55 -3.12
CA THR A 205 9.78 -7.23 -1.76
C THR A 205 9.49 -5.76 -1.47
N GLN A 206 8.61 -5.50 -0.51
CA GLN A 206 8.20 -4.16 -0.09
C GLN A 206 7.66 -4.20 1.36
N VAL A 207 7.62 -3.04 2.02
CA VAL A 207 6.93 -2.80 3.29
C VAL A 207 5.43 -2.62 3.06
#